data_AF-A0A662M4P3-F1
#
_entry.id   AF-A0A662M4P3-F1
#
_cell.length_a   1.000
_cell.length_b   1.000
_cell.length_c   1.000
_cell.angle_alpha   90.00
_cell.angle_beta   90.00
_cell.angle_gamma   90.00
#
_symmetry.space_group_name_H-M   'P 1'
#
loop_
_entity.id
_entity.type
_entity.pdbx_description
1 polymer ?
#
loop_
_entity_poly.entity_id
_entity_poly.type
_entity_poly.pdbx_seq_one_letter_code
_entity_poly.pdbx_strand_id
1 'polypeptide(L)' 'GTPLFEREKYSGTEIRRRMAEGKEWQNLVPDAVAKIIKELDGEERVKRLYKSL' A
#
# COMPACT_ATOMS: atom_id res chain seq x y z
N GLY A 1 -25.36 -3.48 -1.10
CA GLY A 1 -23.97 -3.03 -0.94
C GLY A 1 -23.06 -3.98 -1.70
N THR A 2 -21.97 -3.49 -2.28
CA THR A 2 -20.98 -4.33 -2.97
C THR A 2 -20.17 -5.13 -1.94
N PRO A 3 -20.05 -6.45 -2.06
CA PRO A 3 -19.26 -7.25 -1.13
C PRO A 3 -17.78 -6.86 -1.22
N LEU A 4 -17.11 -6.79 -0.07
CA LEU A 4 -15.67 -6.55 -0.02
C LEU A 4 -14.93 -7.85 -0.37
N PHE A 5 -14.10 -7.79 -1.40
CA PHE A 5 -13.30 -8.92 -1.87
C PHE A 5 -11.99 -9.04 -1.07
N GLU A 6 -11.72 -10.23 -0.51
CA GLU A 6 -10.51 -10.58 0.27
C GLU A 6 -9.97 -9.42 1.15
N ARG A 7 -10.82 -8.87 2.04
CA ARG A 7 -10.53 -7.64 2.81
C ARG A 7 -9.22 -7.68 3.61
N GLU A 8 -8.81 -8.86 4.08
CA GLU A 8 -7.55 -9.02 4.80
C GLU A 8 -6.33 -8.75 3.92
N LYS A 9 -6.45 -8.98 2.61
CA LYS A 9 -5.40 -8.81 1.62
C LYS A 9 -5.54 -7.50 0.84
N TYR A 10 -6.71 -7.23 0.24
CA TYR A 10 -6.97 -6.04 -0.56
C TYR A 10 -7.58 -4.93 0.29
N SER A 11 -6.81 -4.44 1.25
CA SER A 11 -7.17 -3.25 2.03
C SER A 11 -6.04 -2.23 2.04
N GLY A 12 -6.41 -0.95 2.07
CA GLY A 12 -5.43 0.13 2.20
C GLY A 12 -4.61 0.03 3.50
N THR A 13 -5.16 -0.57 4.56
CA THR A 13 -4.44 -0.82 5.82
C THR A 13 -3.31 -1.83 5.62
N GLU A 14 -3.59 -3.00 5.03
CA GLU A 14 -2.57 -4.02 4.78
C GLU A 14 -1.51 -3.52 3.78
N ILE A 15 -1.94 -2.85 2.71
CA ILE A 15 -1.03 -2.28 1.70
C ILE A 15 -0.06 -1.28 2.35
N ARG A 16 -0.55 -0.33 3.16
CA ARG A 16 0.33 0.64 3.84
C ARG A 16 1.23 -0.01 4.90
N ARG A 17 0.75 -1.05 5.59
CA ARG A 17 1.59 -1.83 6.52
C ARG A 17 2.76 -2.49 5.79
N ARG A 18 2.52 -3.10 4.62
CA ARG A 18 3.59 -3.68 3.80
C ARG A 18 4.58 -2.63 3.30
N MET A 19 4.10 -1.48 2.81
CA MET A 19 4.97 -0.36 2.44
C MET A 19 5.89 0.05 3.59
N ALA A 20 5.33 0.24 4.79
CA ALA A 20 6.08 0.63 5.98
C ALA A 20 7.13 -0.42 6.40
N GLU A 21 6.81 -1.70 6.27
CA GLU A 21 7.69 -2.83 6.60
C GLU A 21 8.67 -3.21 5.46
N GLY A 22 8.62 -2.53 4.31
CA GLY A 22 9.44 -2.88 3.14
C GLY A 22 9.09 -4.23 2.50
N LYS A 23 7.83 -4.68 2.64
CA LYS A 23 7.31 -5.91 2.04
C LYS A 23 6.66 -5.62 0.68
N GLU A 24 6.58 -6.65 -0.17
CA GLU A 24 5.96 -6.55 -1.50
C GLU A 24 4.46 -6.17 -1.40
N TRP A 25 4.10 -5.01 -1.95
CA TRP A 25 2.74 -4.47 -1.93
C TRP A 25 2.19 -4.17 -3.32
N GLN A 26 3.05 -4.05 -4.33
CA GLN A 26 2.69 -3.61 -5.69
C GLN A 26 1.68 -4.56 -6.34
N ASN A 27 1.78 -5.86 -6.06
CA ASN A 27 0.85 -6.88 -6.56
C ASN A 27 -0.57 -6.83 -5.93
N LEU A 28 -0.79 -5.95 -4.95
CA LEU A 28 -2.09 -5.78 -4.30
C LEU A 28 -2.90 -4.63 -4.89
N VAL A 29 -2.34 -3.92 -5.88
CA VAL A 29 -3.00 -2.82 -6.59
C VAL A 29 -2.80 -3.00 -8.10
N PRO A 30 -3.64 -2.38 -8.95
CA PRO A 30 -3.36 -2.32 -10.38
C PRO A 30 -2.02 -1.63 -10.68
N ASP A 31 -1.35 -2.05 -11.74
CA ASP A 31 -0.02 -1.52 -12.13
C ASP A 31 0.02 0.00 -12.25
N ALA A 32 -1.05 0.62 -12.78
CA ALA A 32 -1.17 2.06 -12.89
C ALA A 32 -1.08 2.76 -11.52
N VAL A 33 -1.66 2.16 -10.48
CA VAL A 33 -1.61 2.68 -9.11
C VAL A 33 -0.22 2.51 -8.52
N ALA A 34 0.40 1.33 -8.69
CA ALA A 34 1.76 1.08 -8.23
C ALA A 34 2.77 2.07 -8.87
N LYS A 35 2.60 2.36 -10.17
CA LYS A 35 3.40 3.34 -10.91
C LYS A 35 3.28 4.74 -10.31
N ILE A 36 2.05 5.23 -10.11
CA ILE A 36 1.82 6.57 -9.53
C ILE A 36 2.43 6.67 -8.13
N ILE A 37 2.27 5.65 -7.30
CA ILE A 37 2.84 5.65 -5.94
C ILE A 37 4.37 5.71 -5.99
N LYS A 38 5.02 4.99 -6.92
CA LYS A 38 6.47 5.03 -7.11
C LYS A 38 6.95 6.39 -7.63
N GLU A 39 6.26 6.97 -8.62
CA GLU A 39 6.59 8.28 -9.18
C GLU A 39 6.51 9.42 -8.15
N LEU A 40 5.66 9.28 -7.12
CA LEU A 40 5.46 10.29 -6.07
C LEU A 40 6.26 10.03 -4.78
N ASP A 41 7.19 9.06 -4.80
CA ASP A 41 7.92 8.58 -3.62
C ASP A 41 6.97 8.21 -2.45
N GLY A 42 5.80 7.66 -2.79
CA GLY A 42 4.73 7.41 -1.84
C GLY A 42 5.09 6.34 -0.81
N GLU A 43 5.79 5.28 -1.22
CA GLU A 43 6.27 4.24 -0.31
C GLU A 43 7.21 4.81 0.75
N GLU A 44 8.20 5.61 0.34
CA GLU A 44 9.15 6.25 1.26
C GLU A 44 8.45 7.23 2.20
N ARG A 45 7.42 7.94 1.72
CA ARG A 45 6.59 8.79 2.57
C ARG A 45 5.85 7.97 3.64
N VAL A 46 5.27 6.84 3.26
CA VAL A 46 4.61 5.93 4.21
C VAL A 46 5.61 5.39 5.23
N LYS A 47 6.79 4.92 4.81
CA LYS A 47 7.85 4.46 5.72
C LYS A 47 8.27 5.53 6.73
N ARG A 48 8.42 6.79 6.29
CA ARG A 48 8.77 7.91 7.18
C ARG A 48 7.68 8.18 8.23
N LEU A 49 6.42 8.25 7.80
CA LEU A 49 5.30 8.56 8.68
C LEU A 49 4.97 7.42 9.65
N TYR A 50 5.17 6.17 9.25
CA TYR A 50 4.91 5.01 10.10
C TYR A 50 5.89 4.91 11.28
N LYS A 51 7.14 5.35 11.11
CA LYS A 51 8.13 5.43 12.22
C LYS A 51 7.85 6.54 13.23
N SER A 52 6.96 7.48 12.88
CA SER A 52 6.53 8.58 13.75
C SER A 52 5.28 8.24 14.57
N LEU A 53 4.76 7.02 14.41
CA LEU A 53 3.70 6.41 15.22
C LEU A 53 4.31 5.40 16.19
#